data_AF-A0A4Q3ESA5-F1
#
_entry.id   AF-A0A4Q3ESA5-F1
#
_cell.length_a   1.000
_cell.length_b   1.000
_cell.length_c   1.000
_cell.angle_alpha   90.00
_cell.angle_beta   90.00
_cell.angle_gamma   90.00
#
_symmetry.space_group_name_H-M   'P 1'
#
loop_
_entity.id
_entity.type
_entity.pdbx_description
1 polymer ?
#
loop_
_entity_poly.entity_id
_entity_poly.type
_entity_poly.pdbx_seq_one_letter_code
_entity_poly.pdbx_strand_id
1 'polypeptide(L)' 'MNVVLNWSSGKDAALAYHLLQQSNKYKVQQLLTTVNKNYNRIVMHGVREELLDAQAAAMNMPLKKIYLP' A
#
# COMPACT_ATOMS: atom_id res chain seq x y z
N MET A 1 15.97 -8.18 6.27
CA MET A 1 15.59 -8.57 4.89
C MET A 1 14.73 -7.47 4.28
N ASN A 2 15.01 -7.07 3.04
CA ASN A 2 14.21 -6.05 2.35
C ASN A 2 12.95 -6.69 1.77
N VAL A 3 11.80 -6.03 1.93
CA VAL A 3 10.51 -6.54 1.47
C VAL A 3 9.68 -5.46 0.78
N VAL A 4 8.81 -5.90 -0.13
CA VAL A 4 7.73 -5.10 -0.71
C VAL A 4 6.44 -5.53 -0.03
N LEU A 5 5.65 -4.57 0.42
CA LEU A 5 4.38 -4.84 1.10
C LEU A 5 3.21 -4.59 0.15
N ASN A 6 2.37 -5.61 -0.03
CA ASN A 6 1.06 -5.42 -0.67
C ASN A 6 0.19 -4.52 0.20
N TRP A 7 -0.19 -3.36 -0.33
CA TRP A 7 -0.91 -2.32 0.40
C TRP A 7 -2.31 -2.15 -0.18
N SER A 8 -3.34 -2.59 0.56
CA SER A 8 -4.73 -2.46 0.13
C SER A 8 -5.40 -1.14 0.55
N SER A 9 -4.69 -0.25 1.26
CA SER A 9 -5.25 0.95 1.93
C SER A 9 -6.16 0.66 3.14
N GLY A 10 -6.40 -0.63 3.45
CA GLY A 10 -7.21 -1.06 4.58
C GLY A 10 -6.44 -1.22 5.89
N LYS A 11 -7.19 -1.34 6.99
CA LYS A 11 -6.67 -1.50 8.36
C LYS A 11 -5.71 -2.70 8.51
N ASP A 12 -5.98 -3.80 7.80
CA ASP A 12 -5.22 -5.03 7.96
C ASP A 12 -3.81 -4.90 7.32
N ALA A 13 -3.71 -4.20 6.19
CA ALA A 13 -2.43 -3.84 5.58
C ALA A 13 -1.63 -2.85 6.45
N ALA A 14 -2.33 -1.88 7.08
CA ALA A 14 -1.72 -0.94 8.02
C ALA A 14 -1.18 -1.66 9.27
N LEU A 15 -1.95 -2.61 9.83
CA LEU A 15 -1.51 -3.43 10.95
C LEU A 15 -0.30 -4.29 10.59
N ALA A 16 -0.31 -4.92 9.40
CA ALA A 16 0.84 -5.68 8.91
C ALA A 16 2.10 -4.82 8.79
N TYR A 17 1.97 -3.61 8.23
CA TYR A 17 3.08 -2.64 8.17
C TYR A 17 3.62 -2.32 9.57
N HIS A 18 2.73 -2.02 10.52
CA HIS A 18 3.11 -1.72 11.90
C HIS A 18 3.89 -2.87 12.57
N LEU A 19 3.41 -4.11 12.45
CA LEU A 19 4.08 -5.29 13.00
C LEU A 19 5.43 -5.56 12.33
N LEU A 20 5.54 -5.34 11.02
CA LEU A 20 6.81 -5.48 10.29
C LEU A 20 7.86 -4.50 10.82
N GLN A 21 7.47 -3.25 11.09
CA GLN A 21 8.37 -2.23 11.66
C GLN A 21 8.85 -2.62 13.07
N GLN A 22 7.98 -3.23 13.89
CA GLN A 22 8.36 -3.70 15.23
C GLN A 22 9.30 -4.92 15.20
N SER A 23 9.23 -5.74 14.16
CA SER A 23 9.98 -6.99 14.10
C SER A 23 11.50 -6.82 14.06
N ASN A 24 12.01 -5.66 13.62
CA ASN A 24 13.42 -5.39 13.30
C ASN A 24 14.09 -6.39 12.32
N LYS A 25 13.34 -7.37 11.79
CA LYS A 25 13.82 -8.39 10.85
C LYS A 25 13.61 -7.96 9.40
N TYR A 26 12.57 -7.15 9.17
CA TYR A 26 12.15 -6.72 7.85
C TYR A 26 12.26 -5.20 7.70
N LYS A 27 12.66 -4.76 6.51
CA LYS A 27 12.60 -3.36 6.11
C LYS A 27 11.67 -3.26 4.92
N VAL A 28 10.49 -2.69 5.15
CA VAL A 28 9.56 -2.38 4.05
C VAL A 28 10.18 -1.24 3.26
N GLN A 29 10.51 -1.50 1.99
CA GLN A 29 11.12 -0.48 1.12
C GLN A 29 10.10 0.19 0.21
N GLN A 30 8.98 -0.48 -0.05
CA GLN A 30 7.98 -0.02 -1.00
C GLN A 30 6.63 -0.65 -0.72
N LEU A 31 5.57 0.12 -0.98
CA LEU A 31 4.19 -0.34 -1.02
C LEU A 31 3.83 -0.72 -2.47
N LEU A 32 3.03 -1.78 -2.64
CA LEU A 32 2.53 -2.23 -3.94
C LEU A 32 1.00 -2.32 -3.90
N THR A 33 0.32 -1.64 -4.83
CA THR A 33 -1.15 -1.65 -4.90
C THR A 33 -1.63 -1.84 -6.33
N THR A 34 -2.64 -2.69 -6.52
CA THR A 34 -3.37 -2.79 -7.78
C THR A 34 -4.54 -1.81 -7.80
N VAL A 35 -4.64 -1.03 -8.88
CA VAL A 35 -5.66 -0.01 -9.08
C VAL A 35 -6.46 -0.37 -10.32
N ASN A 36 -7.78 -0.30 -10.24
CA ASN A 36 -8.63 -0.43 -11.41
C ASN A 36 -8.56 0.87 -12.22
N LYS A 37 -8.09 0.79 -13.47
CA LYS A 37 -7.88 1.95 -14.35
C LYS A 37 -9.18 2.68 -14.72
N ASN A 38 -10.31 1.96 -14.82
CA ASN A 38 -11.57 2.55 -15.30
C ASN A 38 -12.29 3.34 -14.20
N TYR A 39 -12.05 3.00 -12.94
CA TYR A 39 -12.75 3.60 -11.81
C TYR A 39 -11.85 4.42 -10.88
N ASN A 40 -10.54 4.48 -11.13
CA ASN A 40 -9.53 5.13 -10.27
C ASN A 40 -9.68 4.71 -8.80
N ARG A 41 -9.89 3.40 -8.60
CA ARG A 41 -10.18 2.79 -7.30
C ARG A 41 -9.32 1.57 -7.06
N ILE A 42 -8.93 1.36 -5.82
CA ILE A 42 -8.24 0.15 -5.38
C ILE A 42 -9.20 -1.04 -5.57
N VAL A 43 -8.71 -2.09 -6.21
CA VAL A 43 -9.53 -3.26 -6.59
C VAL A 43 -10.19 -3.92 -5.38
N MET A 44 -9.48 -4.04 -4.25
CA MET A 44 -9.95 -4.79 -3.09
C MET A 44 -11.02 -4.08 -2.26
N HIS A 45 -11.01 -2.75 -2.19
CA HIS A 45 -11.85 -2.00 -1.24
C HIS A 45 -12.62 -0.82 -1.87
N GLY A 46 -12.47 -0.60 -3.18
CA GLY A 46 -13.12 0.50 -3.87
C GLY A 46 -12.69 1.89 -3.37
N VAL A 47 -11.60 1.98 -2.62
CA VAL A 47 -11.04 3.24 -2.10
C VAL A 47 -10.49 4.07 -3.25
N ARG A 48 -10.70 5.38 -3.21
CA ARG A 48 -10.17 6.32 -4.22
C ARG A 48 -8.65 6.27 -4.24
N GLU A 49 -8.08 6.33 -5.44
CA GLU A 49 -6.62 6.38 -5.63
C GLU A 49 -5.98 7.58 -4.91
N GLU A 50 -6.66 8.71 -4.81
CA GLU A 50 -6.19 9.90 -4.07
C GLU A 50 -5.95 9.61 -2.58
N LEU A 51 -6.78 8.77 -1.96
CA LEU A 51 -6.59 8.40 -0.55
C LEU A 51 -5.40 7.45 -0.38
N LEU A 52 -5.19 6.55 -1.35
CA LEU A 52 -4.00 5.70 -1.41
C LEU A 52 -2.72 6.55 -1.48
N ASP A 53 -2.71 7.58 -2.32
CA ASP A 53 -1.58 8.50 -2.45
C ASP A 53 -1.33 9.29 -1.17
N ALA A 54 -2.40 9.82 -0.57
CA ALA A 54 -2.31 10.56 0.69
C ALA A 54 -1.74 9.70 1.83
N GLN A 55 -2.13 8.41 1.91
CA GLN A 55 -1.58 7.48 2.89
C GLN A 55 -0.10 7.20 2.66
N ALA A 56 0.31 6.90 1.42
CA ALA A 56 1.71 6.65 1.10
C ALA A 56 2.59 7.86 1.41
N ALA A 57 2.10 9.06 1.10
CA ALA A 57 2.76 10.33 1.44
C ALA A 57 2.86 10.54 2.95
N ALA A 58 1.78 10.32 3.70
CA ALA A 58 1.77 10.44 5.16
C ALA A 58 2.72 9.44 5.85
N MET A 59 2.91 8.26 5.25
CA MET A 59 3.85 7.25 5.71
C MET A 59 5.28 7.48 5.22
N ASN A 60 5.51 8.47 4.36
CA ASN A 60 6.77 8.72 3.66
C ASN A 60 7.33 7.45 2.98
N MET A 61 6.44 6.70 2.32
CA MET A 61 6.77 5.41 1.70
C MET A 61 6.65 5.48 0.18
N PRO A 62 7.62 4.92 -0.57
CA PRO A 62 7.47 4.73 -2.00
C PRO A 62 6.26 3.85 -2.31
N LEU A 63 5.44 4.24 -3.28
CA LEU A 63 4.27 3.50 -3.73
C LEU A 63 4.42 3.11 -5.21
N LYS A 64 4.32 1.81 -5.50
CA LYS A 64 4.15 1.30 -6.86
C LYS A 64 2.69 0.96 -7.09
N LYS A 65 2.10 1.59 -8.10
CA LYS A 65 0.76 1.24 -8.59
C LYS A 65 0.87 0.32 -9.80
N ILE A 66 0.05 -0.72 -9.83
CA ILE A 66 -0.18 -1.57 -11.00
C ILE A 66 -1.61 -1.32 -11.45
N TYR A 67 -1.78 -0.73 -12.63
CA TYR A 67 -3.10 -0.49 -13.20
C TYR A 67 -3.59 -1.75 -13.91
N LEU A 68 -4.72 -2.28 -13.45
CA LEU A 68 -5.43 -3.39 -14.08
C LEU A 68 -6.54 -2.84 -14.98
N PRO A 69 -6.85 -3.53 -16.10
CA PRO A 69 -7.90 -3.14 -17.03
C PRO A 69 -9.30 -3.13 -16.39
#